data_AF-A0A9X9X479-F1
#
_entry.id   AF-A0A9X9X479-F1
#
_cell.length_a   1.000
_cell.length_b   1.000
_cell.length_c   1.000
_cell.angle_alpha   90.00
_cell.angle_beta   90.00
_cell.angle_gamma   90.00
#
_symmetry.space_group_name_H-M   'P 1'
#
loop_
_entity.id
_entity.type
_entity.pdbx_description
1 polymer ?
#
loop_
_entity_poly.entity_id
_entity_poly.type
_entity_poly.pdbx_seq_one_letter_code
_entity_poly.pdbx_strand_id
1 'polypeptide(L)'
;MPDAERERRIAAARDWARRNLDRTPFGEALARRTWRRLVNSAVDSGLIHEFHRDYCGHGLLRTAAGVKLCEIQDGHFGGPPIAEWTCEEDFVAFFARQSDWTCSGMEPAEPVFFTEDEWARCNQRLKREHLERFA
;
A
#
# COMPACT_ATOMS: atom_id res chain seq x y z
N MET A 1 8.63 2.06 -27.37
CA MET A 1 9.43 0.89 -26.92
C MET A 1 8.87 -0.31 -27.67
N PRO A 2 9.69 -1.15 -28.34
CA PRO A 2 9.18 -2.38 -28.95
C PRO A 2 8.58 -3.28 -27.86
N ASP A 3 7.45 -3.92 -28.15
CA ASP A 3 6.67 -4.68 -27.17
C ASP A 3 7.49 -5.78 -26.45
N ALA A 4 8.41 -6.42 -27.18
CA ALA A 4 9.32 -7.43 -26.61
C ALA A 4 10.25 -6.89 -25.51
N GLU A 5 10.71 -5.64 -25.61
CA GLU A 5 11.56 -5.04 -24.57
C GLU A 5 10.73 -4.67 -23.33
N ARG A 6 9.49 -4.23 -23.53
CA ARG A 6 8.53 -4.00 -22.44
C ARG A 6 8.27 -5.30 -21.68
N GLU A 7 7.98 -6.39 -22.38
CA GLU A 7 7.75 -7.71 -21.79
C GLU A 7 8.96 -8.22 -20.99
N ARG A 8 10.17 -8.10 -21.54
CA ARG A 8 11.41 -8.50 -20.82
C ARG A 8 11.62 -7.72 -19.54
N ARG A 9 11.40 -6.40 -19.57
CA ARG A 9 11.52 -5.55 -18.37
C ARG A 9 10.49 -5.92 -17.30
N ILE A 10 9.26 -6.22 -17.71
CA ILE A 10 8.19 -6.65 -16.80
C ILE A 10 8.51 -8.01 -16.18
N ALA A 11 8.98 -8.97 -16.98
CA ALA A 11 9.41 -10.27 -16.46
C ALA A 11 10.56 -10.12 -15.44
N ALA A 12 11.57 -9.30 -15.75
CA ALA A 12 12.68 -9.03 -14.85
C ALA A 12 12.23 -8.36 -13.54
N ALA A 13 11.28 -7.41 -13.61
CA ALA A 13 10.71 -6.78 -12.42
C ALA A 13 9.95 -7.78 -11.53
N ARG A 14 9.16 -8.69 -12.13
CA ARG A 14 8.47 -9.76 -11.41
C ARG A 14 9.44 -10.69 -10.70
N ASP A 15 10.52 -11.11 -11.38
CA ASP A 15 11.52 -12.00 -10.80
C ASP A 15 12.38 -11.30 -9.75
N TRP A 16 12.62 -10.00 -9.90
CA TRP A 16 13.21 -9.20 -8.83
C TRP A 16 12.29 -9.16 -7.61
N ALA A 17 11.00 -8.84 -7.78
CA ALA A 17 10.05 -8.76 -6.67
C ALA A 17 9.96 -10.08 -5.90
N ARG A 18 9.86 -11.20 -6.62
CA ARG A 18 9.84 -12.55 -6.00
C ARG A 18 11.05 -12.82 -5.13
N ARG A 19 12.24 -12.40 -5.57
CA ARG A 19 13.49 -12.68 -4.86
C ARG A 19 13.80 -11.69 -3.73
N ASN A 20 13.30 -10.45 -3.82
CA ASN A 20 13.79 -9.35 -2.98
C ASN A 20 12.74 -8.76 -2.04
N LEU A 21 11.44 -8.90 -2.30
CA LEU A 21 10.43 -8.38 -1.38
C LEU A 21 10.34 -9.22 -0.12
N ASP A 22 10.35 -8.53 1.02
CA ASP A 22 10.18 -9.15 2.33
C ASP A 22 8.78 -9.75 2.47
N ARG A 23 8.73 -10.94 3.06
CA ARG A 23 7.51 -11.70 3.34
C ARG A 23 7.21 -11.76 4.83
N THR A 24 8.07 -11.17 5.66
CA THR A 24 7.88 -11.08 7.10
C THR A 24 6.64 -10.24 7.40
N PRO A 25 5.64 -10.79 8.11
CA PRO A 25 4.44 -10.04 8.45
C PRO A 25 4.78 -8.77 9.23
N PHE A 26 4.07 -7.67 8.96
CA PHE A 26 4.24 -6.38 9.64
C PHE A 26 4.09 -6.52 11.15
N GLY A 27 3.18 -7.39 11.59
CA GLY A 27 2.91 -7.69 12.99
C GLY A 27 1.95 -6.69 13.64
N GLU A 28 1.25 -7.15 14.67
CA GLU A 28 0.22 -6.35 15.35
C GLU A 28 0.75 -5.05 15.93
N ALA A 29 1.96 -5.07 16.50
CA ALA A 29 2.53 -3.90 17.14
C ALA A 29 2.71 -2.73 16.17
N LEU A 30 3.19 -2.98 14.95
CA LEU A 30 3.33 -1.94 13.93
C LEU A 30 1.95 -1.48 13.45
N ALA A 31 1.05 -2.42 13.14
CA ALA A 31 -0.30 -2.10 12.68
C ALA A 31 -1.08 -1.23 13.69
N ARG A 32 -0.98 -1.52 15.00
CA ARG A 32 -1.61 -0.72 16.06
C ARG A 32 -1.06 0.70 16.14
N ARG A 33 0.26 0.87 16.04
CA ARG A 33 0.86 2.22 16.05
C ARG A 33 0.41 3.03 14.83
N THR A 34 0.41 2.41 13.65
CA THR A 34 -0.09 3.02 12.42
C THR A 34 -1.56 3.45 12.56
N TRP A 35 -2.44 2.57 13.06
CA TRP A 35 -3.84 2.91 13.30
C TRP A 35 -3.98 4.13 14.21
N ARG A 36 -3.33 4.10 15.38
CA ARG A 36 -3.38 5.20 16.36
C ARG A 36 -2.92 6.51 15.76
N ARG A 37 -1.88 6.49 14.94
CA ARG A 37 -1.40 7.70 14.26
C ARG A 37 -2.42 8.20 13.22
N LEU A 38 -3.03 7.31 12.44
CA LEU A 38 -4.05 7.66 11.44
C LEU A 38 -5.29 8.28 12.09
N VAL A 39 -5.86 7.67 13.12
CA VAL A 39 -7.10 8.18 13.75
C VAL A 39 -6.91 9.53 14.45
N ASN A 40 -5.67 9.87 14.84
CA ASN A 40 -5.31 11.17 15.40
C ASN A 40 -4.86 12.20 14.34
N SER A 41 -4.82 11.82 13.05
CA SER A 41 -4.57 12.75 11.95
C SER A 41 -5.84 13.51 11.58
N ALA A 42 -5.70 14.64 10.87
CA ALA A 42 -6.86 15.34 10.33
C ALA A 42 -7.60 14.46 9.31
N VAL A 43 -8.92 14.65 9.17
CA VAL A 43 -9.67 13.99 8.09
C VAL A 43 -9.06 14.36 6.74
N ASP A 44 -9.04 13.38 5.83
CA ASP A 44 -8.41 13.43 4.51
C ASP A 44 -6.87 13.55 4.54
N SER A 45 -6.25 13.31 5.69
CA SER A 45 -4.79 13.21 5.85
C SER A 45 -4.37 11.87 6.43
N GLY A 46 -3.08 11.52 6.34
CA GLY A 46 -2.55 10.28 6.89
C GLY A 46 -1.20 9.90 6.30
N LEU A 47 -1.02 8.62 6.03
CA LEU A 47 0.19 8.10 5.41
C LEU A 47 0.12 8.30 3.90
N ILE A 48 0.92 9.24 3.42
CA ILE A 48 1.27 9.44 2.00
C ILE A 48 2.80 9.43 1.96
N HIS A 49 3.41 8.54 1.16
CA HIS A 49 4.87 8.37 1.16
C HIS A 49 5.58 9.10 0.00
N GLU A 50 4.90 9.27 -1.14
CA GLU A 50 5.38 10.08 -2.26
C GLU A 50 4.57 11.37 -2.40
N PHE A 51 5.26 12.46 -2.76
CA PHE A 51 4.65 13.76 -3.01
C PHE A 51 5.17 14.30 -4.33
N HIS A 52 4.51 13.94 -5.42
CA HIS A 52 4.84 14.45 -6.74
C HIS A 52 3.59 14.55 -7.63
N ARG A 53 3.78 15.13 -8.81
CA ARG A 53 2.72 15.34 -9.79
C ARG A 53 2.34 13.99 -10.42
N ASP A 54 1.05 13.79 -10.70
CA ASP A 54 0.47 12.56 -11.27
C ASP A 54 0.21 11.46 -10.21
N TYR A 55 0.85 10.29 -10.28
CA TYR A 55 0.51 9.13 -9.42
C TYR A 55 1.50 8.98 -8.26
N CYS A 56 1.01 9.01 -7.01
CA CYS A 56 1.83 8.90 -5.81
C CYS A 56 1.74 7.53 -5.12
N GLY A 57 1.04 6.57 -5.72
CA GLY A 57 0.94 5.24 -5.16
C GLY A 57 -0.15 5.05 -4.12
N HIS A 58 0.05 4.10 -3.22
CA HIS A 58 -0.88 3.82 -2.13
C HIS A 58 -0.70 4.75 -0.94
N GLY A 59 -1.82 5.17 -0.37
CA GLY A 59 -1.88 5.90 0.89
C GLY A 59 -2.95 5.35 1.83
N LEU A 60 -2.76 5.63 3.13
CA LEU A 60 -3.76 5.40 4.16
C LEU A 60 -4.23 6.74 4.68
N LEU A 61 -5.51 7.05 4.49
CA LEU A 61 -6.07 8.34 4.89
C LEU A 61 -7.11 8.16 5.98
N ARG A 62 -7.13 9.09 6.93
CA ARG A 62 -8.19 9.24 7.91
C ARG A 62 -9.46 9.70 7.20
N THR A 63 -10.57 9.03 7.46
CA THR A 63 -11.91 9.49 7.09
C THR A 63 -12.70 9.87 8.34
N ALA A 64 -13.89 10.47 8.18
CA ALA A 64 -14.77 10.71 9.32
C ALA A 64 -15.18 9.41 10.05
N ALA A 65 -15.29 8.30 9.31
CA ALA A 65 -15.77 7.02 9.82
C ALA A 65 -14.65 6.04 10.22
N GLY A 66 -13.40 6.27 9.81
CA GLY A 66 -12.36 5.25 9.93
C GLY A 66 -11.08 5.60 9.19
N VAL A 67 -10.49 4.61 8.55
CA VAL A 67 -9.31 4.73 7.68
C VAL A 67 -9.65 4.10 6.33
N LYS A 68 -9.22 4.74 5.24
CA LYS A 68 -9.26 4.13 3.91
C LYS A 68 -7.86 3.91 3.35
N LEU A 69 -7.68 2.79 2.67
CA LEU A 69 -6.60 2.57 1.71
C LEU A 69 -7.09 3.07 0.35
N CYS A 70 -6.29 3.87 -0.34
CA CYS A 70 -6.61 4.38 -1.68
C CYS A 70 -5.35 4.68 -2.47
N GLU A 71 -5.51 4.90 -3.77
CA GLU A 71 -4.48 5.53 -4.58
C GLU A 71 -4.43 7.04 -4.30
N ILE A 72 -3.22 7.59 -4.28
CA ILE A 72 -2.96 9.02 -4.11
C ILE A 72 -2.52 9.60 -5.45
N GLN A 73 -3.11 10.74 -5.81
CA GLN A 73 -2.78 11.50 -7.00
C GLN A 73 -2.38 12.93 -6.64
N ASP A 74 -1.50 13.52 -7.43
CA ASP A 74 -0.98 14.90 -7.31
C ASP A 74 -0.54 15.27 -5.88
N GLY A 75 0.10 14.33 -5.19
CA GLY A 75 0.71 14.53 -3.87
C GLY A 75 -0.26 14.64 -2.69
N HIS A 76 -1.58 14.69 -2.90
CA HIS A 76 -2.53 14.84 -1.80
C HIS A 76 -3.96 14.36 -2.07
N PHE A 77 -4.35 14.06 -3.30
CA PHE A 77 -5.72 13.64 -3.60
C PHE A 77 -5.88 12.13 -3.41
N GLY A 78 -6.60 11.74 -2.37
CA GLY A 78 -7.02 10.35 -2.18
C GLY A 78 -8.19 10.00 -3.08
N GLY A 79 -7.99 9.00 -3.95
CA GLY A 79 -9.03 8.45 -4.82
C GLY A 79 -10.11 7.65 -4.09
N PRO A 80 -10.91 6.88 -4.85
CA PRO A 80 -11.87 5.93 -4.29
C PRO A 80 -11.19 4.94 -3.33
N PRO A 81 -11.91 4.46 -2.30
CA PRO A 81 -11.36 3.47 -1.39
C PRO A 81 -11.13 2.13 -2.11
N ILE A 82 -9.92 1.60 -1.94
CA ILE A 82 -9.58 0.20 -2.25
C ILE A 82 -10.09 -0.70 -1.12
N ALA A 83 -9.92 -0.26 0.13
CA ALA A 83 -10.42 -0.91 1.33
C ALA A 83 -10.63 0.13 2.44
N GLU A 84 -11.52 -0.17 3.39
CA GLU A 84 -11.85 0.71 4.51
C GLU A 84 -11.98 -0.09 5.81
N TRP A 85 -11.61 0.55 6.91
CA TRP A 85 -11.72 -0.01 8.25
C TRP A 85 -12.32 1.03 9.19
N THR A 86 -13.36 0.66 9.93
CA THR A 86 -14.06 1.53 10.88
C THR A 86 -13.63 1.30 12.33
N CYS A 87 -12.92 0.21 12.62
CA CYS A 87 -12.40 -0.13 13.95
C CYS A 87 -10.93 -0.56 13.91
N GLU A 88 -10.27 -0.47 15.08
CA GLU A 88 -8.86 -0.81 15.24
C GLU A 88 -8.63 -2.30 14.98
N GLU A 89 -9.53 -3.15 15.47
CA GLU A 89 -9.39 -4.59 15.46
C GLU A 89 -9.28 -5.13 14.03
N ASP A 90 -10.17 -4.71 13.14
CA ASP A 90 -10.19 -5.15 11.75
C ASP A 90 -8.99 -4.62 10.97
N PHE A 91 -8.62 -3.35 11.21
CA PHE A 91 -7.43 -2.76 10.60
C PHE A 91 -6.16 -3.52 11.02
N VAL A 92 -6.02 -3.79 12.31
CA VAL A 92 -4.86 -4.47 12.88
C VAL A 92 -4.81 -5.91 12.40
N ALA A 93 -5.93 -6.64 12.45
CA ALA A 93 -6.01 -8.02 11.96
C ALA A 93 -5.61 -8.10 10.47
N PHE A 94 -6.05 -7.12 9.67
CA PHE A 94 -5.67 -7.05 8.26
C PHE A 94 -4.19 -6.72 8.06
N PHE A 95 -3.68 -5.61 8.63
CA PHE A 95 -2.32 -5.15 8.37
C PHE A 95 -1.25 -6.00 9.07
N ALA A 96 -1.54 -6.62 10.21
CA ALA A 96 -0.57 -7.44 10.93
C ALA A 96 -0.08 -8.65 10.11
N ARG A 97 -0.95 -9.20 9.26
CA ARG A 97 -0.62 -10.33 8.36
C ARG A 97 -0.02 -9.88 7.01
N GLN A 98 -0.01 -8.59 6.70
CA GLN A 98 0.58 -8.08 5.45
C GLN A 98 2.10 -8.02 5.51
N SER A 99 2.73 -7.96 4.35
CA SER A 99 4.16 -7.80 4.15
C SER A 99 4.42 -6.95 2.91
N ASP A 100 5.68 -6.60 2.65
CA ASP A 100 6.05 -5.90 1.41
C ASP A 100 5.63 -6.71 0.17
N TRP A 101 5.70 -8.04 0.25
CA TRP A 101 5.21 -8.95 -0.80
C TRP A 101 3.70 -8.83 -1.02
N THR A 102 2.89 -8.95 0.03
CA THR A 102 1.43 -8.95 -0.14
C THR A 102 0.91 -7.58 -0.55
N CYS A 103 1.52 -6.49 -0.06
CA CYS A 103 1.19 -5.13 -0.48
C CYS A 103 1.62 -4.78 -1.92
N SER A 104 2.51 -5.56 -2.53
CA SER A 104 3.07 -5.26 -3.86
C SER A 104 2.09 -5.44 -5.04
N GLY A 105 0.96 -6.10 -4.81
CA GLY A 105 0.00 -6.49 -5.85
C GLY A 105 0.37 -7.74 -6.64
N MET A 106 1.35 -8.51 -6.15
CA MET A 106 1.82 -9.76 -6.77
C MET A 106 1.11 -11.02 -6.25
N GLU A 107 0.45 -10.96 -5.09
CA GLU A 107 -0.10 -12.13 -4.38
C GLU A 107 -1.60 -12.30 -4.66
N PRO A 108 -2.04 -13.28 -5.49
CA PRO A 108 -3.46 -13.48 -5.79
C PRO A 108 -4.30 -13.83 -4.56
N ALA A 109 -3.68 -14.42 -3.53
CA ALA A 109 -4.35 -14.70 -2.26
C ALA A 109 -4.63 -13.44 -1.43
N GLU A 110 -4.12 -12.27 -1.83
CA GLU A 110 -4.38 -10.98 -1.18
C GLU A 110 -5.14 -10.03 -2.12
N PRO A 111 -6.47 -10.18 -2.26
CA PRO A 111 -7.27 -9.47 -3.26
C PRO A 111 -7.33 -7.95 -3.03
N VAL A 112 -7.07 -7.45 -1.81
CA VAL A 112 -7.05 -6.00 -1.55
C VAL A 112 -5.91 -5.31 -2.29
N PHE A 113 -4.78 -5.99 -2.47
CA PHE A 113 -3.61 -5.42 -3.15
C PHE A 113 -3.40 -6.01 -4.54
N PHE A 114 -3.84 -7.26 -4.78
CA PHE A 114 -3.62 -7.96 -6.03
C PHE A 114 -4.13 -7.17 -7.23
N THR A 115 -3.35 -7.18 -8.30
CA THR A 115 -3.76 -6.60 -9.58
C THR A 115 -3.16 -7.40 -10.74
N GLU A 116 -3.89 -7.46 -11.85
CA GLU A 116 -3.38 -7.97 -13.12
C GLU A 116 -2.61 -6.90 -13.90
N ASP A 117 -2.77 -5.62 -13.55
CA ASP A 117 -2.04 -4.53 -14.17
C ASP A 117 -0.55 -4.58 -13.79
N GLU A 118 0.27 -4.85 -14.80
CA GLU A 118 1.71 -4.96 -14.69
C GLU A 118 2.37 -3.65 -14.29
N TRP A 119 1.80 -2.51 -14.67
CA TRP A 119 2.33 -1.19 -14.30
C TRP A 119 2.08 -0.89 -12.82
N ALA A 120 0.92 -1.27 -12.29
CA ALA A 120 0.58 -1.03 -10.88
C ALA A 120 1.32 -1.98 -9.92
N ARG A 121 1.85 -3.12 -10.37
CA ARG A 121 2.61 -4.06 -9.52
C ARG A 121 3.91 -3.44 -9.05
N CYS A 122 4.18 -3.52 -7.74
CA CYS A 122 5.36 -2.95 -7.06
C CYS A 122 5.54 -1.43 -7.22
N ASN A 123 4.71 -0.75 -8.01
CA ASN A 123 4.81 0.67 -8.27
C ASN A 123 4.17 1.46 -7.12
N GLN A 124 5.03 2.10 -6.31
CA GLN A 124 4.65 2.98 -5.20
C GLN A 124 3.60 2.33 -4.27
N ARG A 125 3.88 1.09 -3.86
CA ARG A 125 3.04 0.34 -2.92
C ARG A 125 3.50 0.58 -1.49
N LEU A 126 2.60 0.30 -0.54
CA LEU A 126 2.95 0.32 0.87
C LEU A 126 4.02 -0.73 1.18
N LYS A 127 4.91 -0.37 2.09
CA LYS A 127 5.96 -1.22 2.62
C LYS A 127 6.09 -0.98 4.11
N ARG A 128 6.73 -1.91 4.81
CA ARG A 128 7.10 -1.80 6.21
C ARG A 128 7.76 -0.45 6.52
N GLU A 129 8.73 -0.04 5.71
CA GLU A 129 9.46 1.21 5.91
C GLU A 129 8.56 2.45 5.95
N HIS A 130 7.49 2.48 5.15
CA HIS A 130 6.53 3.57 5.13
C HIS A 130 5.69 3.60 6.41
N LEU A 131 5.24 2.43 6.86
CA LEU A 131 4.46 2.29 8.09
C LEU A 131 5.33 2.67 9.31
N GLU A 132 6.57 2.20 9.36
CA GLU A 132 7.50 2.49 10.46
C GLU A 132 7.86 3.97 10.55
N ARG A 133 8.06 4.64 9.41
CA ARG A 133 8.35 6.07 9.38
C ARG A 133 7.15 6.92 9.78
N PHE A 134 5.93 6.45 9.52
CA PHE A 134 4.71 7.17 9.82
C PHE A 134 4.26 7.00 11.28
N ALA A 135 4.38 5.79 11.81
CA ALA A 135 3.76 5.31 13.06
C ALA A 135 4.39 5.86 14.35
#